data_AF-A0A6B8W2I9-F1
#
_entry.id   AF-A0A6B8W2I9-F1
#
_cell.length_a   1.000
_cell.length_b   1.000
_cell.length_c   1.000
_cell.angle_alpha   90.00
_cell.angle_beta   90.00
_cell.angle_gamma   90.00
#
_symmetry.space_group_name_H-M   'P 1'
#
loop_
_entity.id
_entity.type
_entity.pdbx_description
1 polymer ?
#
loop_
_entity_poly.entity_id
_entity_poly.type
_entity_poly.pdbx_seq_one_letter_code
_entity_poly.pdbx_strand_id
1 'polypeptide(L)'
;MQKSPEFQALRSKFRGFAFPTSIAFFVWYIAYVVVATFLPEAMSVELIPGFNVGLLLGLAQFVTTFLITWIYIRFANKNLEPRQTAIREAMEGRA
;
A
#
# COMPACT_ATOMS: atom_id res chain seq x y z
N MET A 1 7.07 21.57 18.96
CA MET A 1 6.53 20.18 18.83
C MET A 1 6.84 19.47 17.49
N GLN A 2 7.46 20.09 16.46
CA GLN A 2 7.71 19.43 15.14
C GLN A 2 9.18 19.07 14.82
N LYS A 3 10.12 19.23 15.77
CA LYS A 3 11.58 19.06 15.54
C LYS A 3 12.25 18.03 16.48
N SER A 4 11.53 17.00 16.97
CA SER A 4 12.25 15.93 17.68
C SER A 4 12.96 15.02 16.65
N PRO A 5 14.22 14.60 16.90
CA PRO A 5 14.96 13.68 16.04
C PRO A 5 14.20 12.39 15.71
N GLU A 6 13.34 11.92 16.62
CA GLU A 6 12.48 10.75 16.43
C GLU A 6 11.46 10.92 15.30
N PHE A 7 10.89 12.11 15.13
CA PHE A 7 9.93 12.37 14.05
C PHE A 7 10.58 12.39 12.67
N GLN A 8 11.86 12.78 12.58
CA GLN A 8 12.62 12.73 11.32
C GLN A 8 13.05 11.31 10.97
N ALA A 9 13.47 10.50 11.95
CA ALA A 9 13.77 9.09 11.73
C ALA A 9 12.53 8.31 11.26
N LEU A 10 11.36 8.61 11.83
CA LEU A 10 10.08 8.03 11.41
C LEU A 10 9.69 8.46 9.98
N ARG A 11 9.85 9.76 9.65
CA ARG A 11 9.62 10.27 8.28
C ARG A 11 10.56 9.67 7.23
N SER A 12 11.82 9.43 7.58
CA SER A 12 12.81 8.84 6.68
C SER A 12 12.46 7.38 6.38
N LYS A 13 12.15 6.58 7.41
CA LYS A 13 11.68 5.20 7.24
C LYS A 13 10.36 5.11 6.46
N PHE A 14 9.46 6.05 6.70
CA PHE A 14 8.20 6.17 5.95
C PHE A 14 8.43 6.43 4.46
N ARG A 15 9.28 7.41 4.12
CA ARG A 15 9.62 7.72 2.72
C ARG A 15 10.34 6.58 2.04
N GLY A 16 11.21 5.87 2.77
CA GLY A 16 11.92 4.69 2.27
C GLY A 16 11.00 3.52 1.91
N PHE A 17 9.80 3.43 2.51
CA PHE A 17 8.82 2.40 2.19
C PHE A 17 7.76 2.88 1.19
N ALA A 18 7.20 4.07 1.40
CA ALA A 18 6.12 4.60 0.58
C ALA A 18 6.58 4.91 -0.85
N PHE A 19 7.78 5.48 -1.02
CA PHE A 19 8.25 5.92 -2.34
C PHE A 19 8.51 4.74 -3.30
N PRO A 20 9.21 3.66 -2.91
CA PRO A 20 9.34 2.48 -3.77
C PRO A 20 7.99 1.81 -4.06
N THR A 21 7.10 1.76 -3.07
CA THR A 21 5.76 1.15 -3.23
C THR A 21 4.91 1.94 -4.23
N SER A 22 4.95 3.27 -4.17
CA SER A 22 4.28 4.12 -5.18
C SER A 22 4.87 3.94 -6.57
N ILE A 23 6.20 3.87 -6.71
CA ILE A 23 6.83 3.60 -8.01
C ILE A 23 6.38 2.25 -8.56
N ALA A 24 6.41 1.20 -7.74
CA ALA A 24 5.96 -0.13 -8.14
C ALA A 24 4.48 -0.12 -8.59
N PHE A 25 3.61 0.60 -7.87
CA PHE A 25 2.21 0.77 -8.24
C PHE A 25 2.06 1.48 -9.60
N PHE A 26 2.79 2.57 -9.83
CA PHE A 26 2.73 3.27 -11.12
C PHE A 26 3.25 2.42 -12.27
N VAL A 27 4.37 1.70 -12.07
CA VAL A 27 4.91 0.78 -13.08
C VAL A 27 3.88 -0.31 -13.40
N TRP A 28 3.26 -0.89 -12.38
CA TRP A 28 2.20 -1.90 -12.54
C TRP A 28 0.98 -1.36 -13.28
N TYR A 29 0.52 -0.16 -12.94
CA TYR A 29 -0.60 0.49 -13.63
C TYR A 29 -0.27 0.79 -15.10
N ILE A 30 0.91 1.32 -15.39
CA ILE A 30 1.35 1.60 -16.77
C ILE A 30 1.46 0.29 -17.56
N ALA A 31 2.02 -0.77 -16.97
CA ALA A 31 2.09 -2.08 -17.61
C ALA A 31 0.69 -2.59 -17.98
N TYR A 32 -0.29 -2.45 -17.08
CA TYR A 32 -1.69 -2.77 -17.38
C TYR A 32 -2.24 -1.96 -18.55
N VAL A 33 -2.04 -0.63 -18.57
CA VAL A 33 -2.52 0.23 -19.67
C VAL A 33 -1.87 -0.16 -21.01
N VAL A 34 -0.56 -0.45 -21.01
CA VAL A 34 0.17 -0.87 -22.21
C VAL A 34 -0.40 -2.19 -22.73
N VAL A 35 -0.55 -3.21 -21.87
CA VAL A 35 -1.14 -4.49 -22.29
C VAL A 35 -2.57 -4.29 -22.79
N ALA A 36 -3.37 -3.47 -22.11
CA ALA A 36 -4.75 -3.21 -22.50
C ALA A 36 -4.88 -2.54 -23.87
N THR A 37 -3.92 -1.67 -24.20
CA THR A 37 -3.96 -0.87 -25.44
C THR A 37 -3.33 -1.62 -26.61
N PHE A 38 -2.21 -2.30 -26.39
CA PHE A 38 -1.42 -2.90 -27.46
C PHE A 38 -1.65 -4.41 -27.62
N LEU A 39 -2.19 -5.10 -26.61
CA LEU A 39 -2.49 -6.53 -26.66
C LEU A 39 -3.95 -6.82 -26.25
N PRO A 40 -4.95 -6.28 -26.98
CA PRO A 40 -6.35 -6.54 -26.67
C PRO A 40 -6.72 -8.03 -26.77
N GLU A 41 -6.06 -8.78 -27.64
CA GLU A 41 -6.25 -10.23 -27.74
C GLU A 41 -5.89 -10.95 -26.42
N ALA A 42 -4.77 -10.56 -25.80
CA ALA A 42 -4.37 -11.11 -24.50
C ALA A 42 -5.38 -10.77 -23.40
N MET A 43 -5.98 -9.58 -23.42
CA MET A 43 -7.02 -9.17 -22.47
C MET A 43 -8.33 -9.95 -22.67
N SER A 44 -8.61 -10.40 -23.89
CA SER A 44 -9.83 -11.15 -24.24
C SER A 44 -9.76 -12.65 -23.93
N VAL A 45 -8.58 -13.17 -23.57
CA VAL A 45 -8.43 -14.60 -23.21
C VAL A 45 -9.33 -14.94 -22.04
N GLU A 46 -10.33 -15.78 -22.29
CA GLU A 46 -11.22 -16.28 -21.26
C GLU A 46 -10.52 -17.33 -20.39
N LEU A 47 -10.67 -17.19 -19.07
CA LEU A 47 -10.16 -18.15 -18.08
C LEU A 47 -11.29 -19.07 -17.60
N ILE A 48 -12.48 -18.51 -17.40
CA ILE A 48 -13.75 -19.20 -17.17
C ILE A 48 -14.85 -18.46 -17.94
N PRO A 49 -16.02 -19.08 -18.21
CA PRO A 49 -17.08 -18.43 -18.99
C PRO A 49 -17.45 -17.05 -18.42
N GLY A 50 -17.31 -16.01 -19.23
CA GLY A 50 -17.59 -14.62 -18.84
C GLY A 50 -16.50 -13.93 -18.00
N PHE A 51 -15.36 -14.56 -17.77
CA PHE A 51 -14.23 -13.98 -17.04
C PHE A 51 -12.93 -14.12 -17.84
N ASN A 52 -12.35 -12.99 -18.19
CA ASN A 52 -11.13 -12.92 -18.99
C ASN A 52 -9.95 -12.33 -18.23
N VAL A 53 -8.78 -12.40 -18.84
CA VAL A 53 -7.52 -11.86 -18.30
C VAL A 53 -7.62 -10.35 -18.05
N GLY A 54 -8.32 -9.60 -18.91
CA GLY A 54 -8.52 -8.16 -18.71
C GLY A 54 -9.27 -7.83 -17.42
N LEU A 55 -10.35 -8.58 -17.14
CA LEU A 55 -11.11 -8.45 -15.90
C LEU A 55 -10.27 -8.85 -14.68
N LEU A 56 -9.50 -9.94 -14.79
CA LEU A 56 -8.57 -10.36 -13.73
C LEU A 56 -7.55 -9.27 -13.40
N LEU A 57 -6.87 -8.72 -14.42
CA LEU A 57 -5.88 -7.68 -14.26
C LEU A 57 -6.49 -6.39 -13.72
N GLY A 58 -7.70 -6.03 -14.18
CA GLY A 58 -8.47 -4.91 -13.64
C GLY A 58 -8.78 -5.08 -12.15
N LEU A 59 -9.25 -6.27 -11.73
CA LEU A 59 -9.49 -6.59 -10.32
C LEU A 59 -8.19 -6.57 -9.50
N ALA A 60 -7.08 -7.05 -10.08
CA ALA A 60 -5.77 -7.01 -9.43
C ALA A 60 -5.32 -5.56 -9.14
N GLN A 61 -5.71 -4.56 -9.93
CA GLN A 61 -5.44 -3.15 -9.63
C GLN A 61 -6.12 -2.70 -8.32
N PHE A 62 -7.36 -3.12 -8.08
CA PHE A 62 -8.05 -2.83 -6.82
C PHE A 62 -7.40 -3.56 -5.65
N VAL A 63 -7.15 -4.86 -5.79
CA VAL A 63 -6.53 -5.68 -4.74
C VAL A 63 -5.17 -5.13 -4.34
N THR A 64 -4.33 -4.75 -5.31
CA THR A 64 -3.02 -4.15 -5.02
C THR A 64 -3.14 -2.81 -4.30
N THR A 65 -4.11 -1.97 -4.66
CA THR A 65 -4.38 -0.70 -3.95
C THR A 65 -4.74 -0.92 -2.48
N PHE A 66 -5.65 -1.87 -2.20
CA PHE A 66 -6.01 -2.24 -0.84
C PHE A 66 -4.83 -2.86 -0.09
N LEU A 67 -4.05 -3.72 -0.75
CA LEU A 67 -2.86 -4.34 -0.17
C LEU A 67 -1.84 -3.28 0.25
N ILE A 68 -1.56 -2.30 -0.60
CA ILE A 68 -0.64 -1.20 -0.31
C ILE A 68 -1.13 -0.42 0.92
N THR A 69 -2.42 -0.10 0.96
CA THR A 69 -3.04 0.61 2.09
C THR A 69 -2.97 -0.22 3.38
N TRP A 70 -3.22 -1.52 3.31
CA TRP A 70 -3.15 -2.42 4.46
C TRP A 70 -1.71 -2.56 4.98
N ILE A 71 -0.73 -2.76 4.09
CA ILE A 71 0.68 -2.82 4.47
C ILE A 71 1.10 -1.49 5.10
N TYR A 72 0.64 -0.37 4.56
CA TYR A 72 0.84 0.96 5.13
C TYR A 72 0.30 1.06 6.57
N ILE A 73 -0.96 0.68 6.80
CA ILE A 73 -1.59 0.74 8.14
C ILE A 73 -0.81 -0.16 9.10
N ARG A 74 -0.45 -1.37 8.68
CA ARG A 74 0.34 -2.31 9.47
C ARG A 74 1.72 -1.74 9.83
N PHE A 75 2.39 -1.11 8.87
CA PHE A 75 3.67 -0.44 9.10
C PHE A 75 3.52 0.75 10.05
N ALA A 76 2.49 1.58 9.86
CA ALA A 76 2.20 2.71 10.73
C ALA A 76 1.95 2.24 12.17
N ASN A 77 1.07 1.27 12.38
CA ASN A 77 0.76 0.73 13.71
C ASN A 77 2.02 0.19 14.39
N LYS A 78 2.82 -0.64 13.70
CA LYS A 78 4.06 -1.22 14.26
C LYS A 78 5.10 -0.16 14.66
N ASN A 79 5.14 0.99 13.99
CA ASN A 79 6.08 2.07 14.31
C ASN A 79 5.49 3.18 15.21
N LEU A 80 4.16 3.25 15.36
CA LEU A 80 3.46 4.25 16.18
C LEU A 80 2.99 3.70 17.54
N GLU A 81 2.87 2.39 17.69
CA GLU A 81 2.44 1.73 18.93
C GLU A 81 3.34 1.91 20.17
N PRO A 82 4.65 2.27 20.10
CA PRO A 82 5.39 2.65 21.32
C PRO A 82 4.80 3.88 22.05
N ARG A 83 3.94 4.66 21.37
CA ARG A 83 3.25 5.81 21.98
C ARG A 83 1.89 5.46 22.59
N GLN A 84 1.22 4.40 22.13
CA GLN A 84 -0.09 4.03 22.67
C GLN A 84 0.03 3.35 24.03
N THR A 85 1.06 2.51 24.22
CA THR A 85 1.33 1.87 25.52
C THR A 85 1.76 2.90 26.56
N ALA A 86 2.66 3.82 26.22
CA ALA A 86 3.13 4.86 27.14
C ALA A 86 2.02 5.86 27.56
N ILE A 87 1.07 6.18 26.67
CA ILE A 87 -0.09 7.02 27.01
C ILE A 87 -1.10 6.24 27.85
N ARG A 88 -1.32 4.94 27.58
CA ARG A 88 -2.18 4.09 28.42
C ARG A 88 -1.60 3.89 29.81
N GLU A 89 -0.32 3.58 29.95
CA GLU A 89 0.35 3.45 31.25
C GLU A 89 0.37 4.77 32.04
N ALA A 90 0.53 5.91 31.38
CA ALA A 90 0.44 7.23 32.02
C ALA A 90 -1.00 7.61 32.46
N MET A 91 -2.02 7.03 31.82
CA MET A 91 -3.43 7.21 32.17
C MET A 91 -3.90 6.21 33.24
N GLU A 92 -3.42 4.96 33.18
CA GLU A 92 -3.72 3.89 34.15
C GLU A 92 -2.92 4.06 35.46
N GLY A 93 -1.71 4.61 35.43
CA GLY A 93 -0.90 4.93 36.61
C GLY A 93 -1.29 6.22 37.35
N ARG A 94 -2.38 6.89 36.94
CA ARG A 94 -2.94 8.08 37.59
C ARG A 94 -4.28 7.83 38.31
N ALA A 95 -4.67 6.56 38.49
CA ALA A 95 -5.83 6.16 39.28
C ALA A 95 -5.40 5.62 40.65
#